data_AF-A0A1F2TJM5-F1
#
_entry.id   AF-A0A1F2TJM5-F1
#
_cell.length_a   1.000
_cell.length_b   1.000
_cell.length_c   1.000
_cell.angle_alpha   90.00
_cell.angle_beta   90.00
_cell.angle_gamma   90.00
#
_symmetry.space_group_name_H-M   'P 1'
#
loop_
_entity.id
_entity.type
_entity.pdbx_description
1 polymer ?
#
loop_
_entity_poly.entity_id
_entity_poly.type
_entity_poly.pdbx_seq_one_letter_code
_entity_poly.pdbx_strand_id
1 'polypeptide(L)'
;MRKQWVLVGILAASLFAGDALAQHTTPKVQPATADAPTAPAGDLALGSVRLARAVTADGKPLPAGTYQVRLTAQEAKPDAVGASENIERWVEFLQKGTVKGREVVSIVPEAEVKNVAKDAPPKAGMSKVQTLKGNDYVRVWINKGGNHFLIHFPTGA
;
A
#
# COMPACT_ATOMS: atom_id res chain seq x y z
N MET A 1 -58.54 -37.49 5.92
CA MET A 1 -59.47 -37.48 7.07
C MET A 1 -58.79 -36.79 8.25
N ARG A 2 -59.53 -35.96 9.01
CA ARG A 2 -59.21 -35.33 10.33
C ARG A 2 -58.12 -34.24 10.28
N LYS A 3 -58.41 -32.93 10.17
CA LYS A 3 -59.26 -31.98 10.93
C LYS A 3 -58.67 -31.60 12.31
N GLN A 4 -58.16 -30.35 12.34
CA GLN A 4 -57.69 -29.50 13.45
C GLN A 4 -58.21 -29.83 14.85
N TRP A 5 -57.33 -29.78 15.85
CA TRP A 5 -57.66 -29.36 17.22
C TRP A 5 -56.65 -28.30 17.70
N VAL A 6 -57.21 -27.13 18.03
CA VAL A 6 -56.56 -25.96 18.64
C VAL A 6 -56.43 -26.21 20.14
N LEU A 7 -55.30 -25.84 20.74
CA LEU A 7 -55.18 -25.60 22.18
C LEU A 7 -54.45 -24.27 22.41
N VAL A 8 -55.19 -23.37 23.06
CA VAL A 8 -54.80 -22.05 23.56
C VAL A 8 -54.44 -22.18 25.04
N GLY A 9 -53.46 -21.39 25.49
CA GLY A 9 -53.11 -21.15 26.91
C GLY A 9 -51.97 -22.05 27.40
N ILE A 10 -50.86 -21.55 27.94
CA ILE A 10 -50.74 -20.55 29.01
C ILE A 10 -49.53 -19.64 28.76
N LEU A 11 -49.77 -18.33 28.86
CA LEU A 11 -48.76 -17.30 29.00
C LEU A 11 -48.19 -17.36 30.42
N ALA A 12 -46.97 -17.85 30.58
CA ALA A 12 -46.17 -17.65 31.78
C ALA A 12 -44.96 -16.79 31.40
N ALA A 13 -45.13 -15.48 31.54
CA ALA A 13 -44.04 -14.52 31.49
C ALA A 13 -43.11 -14.78 32.68
N SER A 14 -41.98 -15.45 32.42
CA SER A 14 -40.85 -15.46 33.34
C SER A 14 -39.76 -14.58 32.71
N LEU A 15 -39.62 -13.39 33.28
CA LEU A 15 -38.48 -12.50 33.09
C LEU A 15 -37.23 -13.24 33.57
N PHE A 16 -36.52 -13.87 32.65
CA PHE A 16 -35.10 -14.12 32.82
C PHE A 16 -34.38 -13.16 31.88
N ALA A 17 -33.84 -12.09 32.46
CA ALA A 17 -32.74 -11.35 31.87
C ALA A 17 -31.57 -12.31 31.75
N GLY A 18 -31.53 -13.05 30.64
CA GLY A 18 -30.34 -13.75 30.20
C GLY A 18 -29.48 -12.72 29.49
N ASP A 19 -28.41 -12.29 30.16
CA ASP A 19 -27.33 -11.56 29.52
C ASP A 19 -26.95 -12.28 28.23
N ALA A 20 -27.23 -11.64 27.10
CA ALA A 20 -26.72 -12.05 25.82
C ALA A 20 -25.21 -11.79 25.85
N LEU A 21 -24.46 -12.71 26.46
CA LEU A 21 -23.02 -12.80 26.30
C LEU A 21 -22.79 -13.13 24.83
N ALA A 22 -22.58 -12.08 24.05
CA ALA A 22 -22.01 -12.18 22.72
C ALA A 22 -20.78 -13.08 22.83
N GLN A 23 -20.86 -14.27 22.23
CA GLN A 23 -19.73 -15.19 22.16
C GLN A 23 -18.70 -14.53 21.24
N HIS A 24 -17.75 -13.81 21.83
CA HIS A 24 -16.53 -13.43 21.13
C HIS A 24 -15.84 -14.73 20.75
N THR A 25 -15.97 -15.10 19.47
CA THR A 25 -15.24 -16.21 18.90
C THR A 25 -13.75 -15.95 19.11
N THR A 26 -13.01 -17.02 19.41
CA THR A 26 -11.57 -17.02 19.67
C THR A 26 -10.85 -16.05 18.72
N PRO A 27 -9.96 -15.16 19.21
CA PRO A 27 -9.19 -14.28 18.35
C PRO A 27 -8.59 -15.09 17.20
N LYS A 28 -8.87 -14.65 15.97
CA LYS A 28 -8.33 -15.29 14.77
C LYS A 28 -6.82 -15.29 14.92
N VAL A 29 -6.19 -16.46 14.80
CA VAL A 29 -4.73 -16.61 14.96
C VAL A 29 -4.06 -15.59 14.04
N GLN A 30 -3.37 -14.62 14.63
CA GLN A 30 -2.53 -13.67 13.92
C GLN A 30 -1.47 -14.50 13.18
N PRO A 31 -1.32 -14.35 11.85
CA PRO A 31 -0.22 -14.98 11.13
C PRO A 31 1.11 -14.66 11.82
N ALA A 32 2.05 -15.59 11.80
CA ALA A 32 3.39 -15.36 12.32
C ALA A 32 3.95 -14.05 11.74
N THR A 33 4.40 -13.16 12.62
CA THR A 33 5.11 -11.95 12.24
C THR A 33 6.27 -12.35 11.34
N ALA A 34 6.27 -11.89 10.09
CA ALA A 34 7.39 -12.11 9.18
C ALA A 34 8.66 -11.48 9.76
N ASP A 35 9.83 -12.02 9.39
CA ASP A 35 11.11 -11.39 9.71
C ASP A 35 11.11 -9.92 9.25
N ALA A 36 11.83 -9.08 10.00
CA ALA A 36 11.75 -7.64 9.82
C ALA A 36 12.18 -7.22 8.39
N PRO A 37 11.37 -6.40 7.70
CA PRO A 37 11.52 -6.07 6.30
C PRO A 37 12.75 -5.19 5.98
N THR A 38 13.91 -5.80 5.69
CA THR A 38 15.13 -5.00 5.43
C THR A 38 15.07 -4.19 4.13
N ALA A 39 14.84 -2.87 4.25
CA ALA A 39 14.99 -1.92 3.16
C ALA A 39 16.48 -1.72 2.78
N PRO A 40 16.83 -1.50 1.49
CA PRO A 40 18.21 -1.27 1.10
C PRO A 40 18.81 -0.02 1.76
N ALA A 41 19.99 -0.13 2.36
CA ALA A 41 20.70 1.01 2.94
C ALA A 41 21.35 1.90 1.86
N GLY A 42 21.35 3.21 2.07
CA GLY A 42 22.07 4.16 1.22
C GLY A 42 21.49 4.37 -0.18
N ASP A 43 22.23 5.08 -1.05
CA ASP A 43 21.76 5.43 -2.38
C ASP A 43 21.71 4.21 -3.32
N LEU A 44 20.65 4.11 -4.13
CA LEU A 44 20.46 2.99 -5.06
C LEU A 44 19.85 3.45 -6.38
N ALA A 45 20.47 3.09 -7.50
CA ALA A 45 19.89 3.30 -8.83
C ALA A 45 18.74 2.31 -9.08
N LEU A 46 17.51 2.82 -9.15
CA LEU A 46 16.31 2.02 -9.37
C LEU A 46 16.06 1.72 -10.84
N GLY A 47 16.54 2.58 -11.74
CA GLY A 47 16.47 2.40 -13.20
C GLY A 47 15.79 3.56 -13.91
N SER A 48 15.33 3.33 -15.13
CA SER A 48 14.69 4.36 -15.96
C SER A 48 13.18 4.14 -16.05
N VAL A 49 12.40 5.21 -15.88
CA VAL A 49 10.94 5.18 -16.00
C VAL A 49 10.46 6.28 -16.93
N ARG A 50 9.36 6.02 -17.65
CA ARG A 50 8.70 7.00 -18.52
C ARG A 50 7.39 7.45 -17.91
N LEU A 51 7.30 8.73 -17.56
CA LEU A 51 6.05 9.40 -17.21
C LEU A 51 5.38 9.90 -18.49
N ALA A 52 4.22 9.35 -18.81
CA ALA A 52 3.48 9.72 -20.03
C ALA A 52 2.80 11.11 -19.92
N ARG A 53 2.68 11.65 -18.71
CA ARG A 53 2.05 12.95 -18.43
C ARG A 53 2.78 13.67 -17.30
N ALA A 54 2.50 14.96 -17.17
CA ALA A 54 2.98 15.75 -16.04
C ALA A 54 2.29 15.30 -14.75
N VAL A 55 3.04 15.38 -13.65
CA VAL A 55 2.61 15.01 -12.30
C VAL A 55 3.15 16.04 -11.30
N THR A 56 2.72 15.97 -10.04
CA THR A 56 3.27 16.79 -8.96
C THR A 56 4.15 15.94 -8.05
N ALA A 57 5.41 16.33 -7.87
CA ALA A 57 6.39 15.66 -7.03
C ALA A 57 6.85 16.64 -5.93
N ASP A 58 6.69 16.28 -4.65
CA ASP A 58 7.01 17.15 -3.50
C ASP A 58 6.38 18.56 -3.65
N GLY A 59 5.11 18.58 -4.05
CA GLY A 59 4.34 19.81 -4.30
C GLY A 59 4.74 20.62 -5.54
N LYS A 60 5.74 20.16 -6.32
CA LYS A 60 6.25 20.88 -7.50
C LYS A 60 5.89 20.14 -8.80
N PRO A 61 5.62 20.86 -9.90
CA PRO A 61 5.38 20.22 -11.19
C PRO A 61 6.61 19.42 -11.68
N LEU A 62 6.39 18.16 -12.04
CA LEU A 62 7.33 17.29 -12.75
C LEU A 62 6.76 17.00 -14.15
N PRO A 63 7.37 17.49 -15.24
CA PRO A 63 6.85 17.30 -16.59
C PRO A 63 6.82 15.84 -17.04
N ALA A 64 6.03 15.54 -18.07
CA ALA A 64 6.10 14.27 -18.77
C ALA A 64 7.51 14.05 -19.35
N GLY A 65 8.01 12.82 -19.30
CA GLY A 65 9.36 12.53 -19.76
C GLY A 65 9.90 11.19 -19.28
N THR A 66 11.13 10.89 -19.70
CA THR A 66 11.89 9.73 -19.22
C THR A 66 12.92 10.20 -18.19
N TYR A 67 12.92 9.54 -17.03
CA TYR A 67 13.76 9.88 -15.89
C TYR A 67 14.54 8.67 -15.41
N GLN A 68 15.78 8.88 -15.02
CA GLN A 68 16.51 7.96 -14.17
C GLN A 68 16.02 8.15 -12.74
N VAL A 69 15.70 7.07 -12.04
CA VAL A 69 15.20 7.10 -10.67
C VAL A 69 16.29 6.59 -9.74
N ARG A 70 16.55 7.37 -8.69
CA ARG A 70 17.53 7.04 -7.66
C ARG A 70 16.86 7.09 -6.29
N LEU A 71 16.96 6.02 -5.52
CA LEU A 71 16.70 6.04 -4.08
C LEU A 71 17.86 6.77 -3.39
N THR A 72 17.54 7.62 -2.42
CA THR A 72 18.52 8.33 -1.60
C THR A 72 18.54 7.79 -0.18
N ALA A 73 19.68 7.89 0.52
CA ALA A 73 19.85 7.58 1.95
C ALA A 73 18.86 8.30 2.88
N GLN A 74 18.20 9.35 2.40
CA GLN A 74 17.33 10.20 3.21
C GLN A 74 15.96 9.55 3.44
N GLU A 75 15.62 9.38 4.71
CA GLU A 75 14.28 8.99 5.16
C GLU A 75 13.27 10.12 4.96
N ALA A 76 12.03 9.74 4.67
CA ALA A 76 10.92 10.68 4.62
C ALA A 76 10.54 11.13 6.04
N LYS A 77 10.06 12.37 6.17
CA LYS A 77 9.58 12.91 7.45
C LYS A 77 8.23 13.61 7.25
N PRO A 78 7.34 13.59 8.25
CA PRO A 78 7.48 12.91 9.55
C PRO A 78 7.40 11.38 9.42
N ASP A 79 7.88 10.66 10.43
CA ASP A 79 7.80 9.20 10.45
C ASP A 79 6.33 8.77 10.44
N ALA A 80 6.01 7.75 9.64
CA ALA A 80 4.67 7.18 9.60
C ALA A 80 4.34 6.50 10.94
N VAL A 81 3.29 6.95 11.62
CA VAL A 81 2.85 6.39 12.90
C VAL A 81 2.48 4.91 12.71
N GLY A 82 3.18 4.02 13.42
CA GLY A 82 2.98 2.57 13.33
C GLY A 82 3.88 1.84 12.33
N ALA A 83 4.77 2.54 11.62
CA ALA A 83 5.82 1.90 10.82
C ALA A 83 6.95 1.41 11.74
N SER A 84 7.30 0.13 11.63
CA SER A 84 8.36 -0.48 12.45
C SER A 84 9.77 -0.31 11.85
N GLU A 85 9.92 0.13 10.59
CA GLU A 85 11.21 0.32 9.91
C GLU A 85 11.19 1.43 8.84
N ASN A 86 12.38 1.84 8.38
CA ASN A 86 12.64 2.97 7.47
C ASN A 86 12.28 2.64 6.01
N ILE A 87 11.01 2.30 5.79
CA ILE A 87 10.44 1.92 4.50
C ILE A 87 9.94 3.11 3.68
N GLU A 88 9.94 4.32 4.25
CA GLU A 88 9.64 5.55 3.52
C GLU A 88 10.89 6.39 3.34
N ARG A 89 11.30 6.59 2.09
CA ARG A 89 12.54 7.30 1.74
C ARG A 89 12.33 8.23 0.57
N TRP A 90 13.26 9.15 0.35
CA TRP A 90 13.22 10.00 -0.83
C TRP A 90 13.81 9.30 -2.05
N VAL A 91 13.10 9.42 -3.17
CA VAL A 91 13.62 9.14 -4.50
C VAL A 91 13.75 10.42 -5.31
N GLU A 92 14.75 10.46 -6.16
CA GLU A 92 15.01 11.55 -7.09
C GLU A 92 14.77 11.09 -8.52
N PHE A 93 14.15 11.97 -9.30
CA PHE A 93 13.91 11.81 -10.73
C PHE A 93 14.91 12.67 -11.48
N LEU A 94 15.91 12.04 -12.07
CA LEU A 94 16.99 12.71 -12.77
C LEU A 94 16.77 12.68 -14.28
N GLN A 95 17.08 13.79 -14.94
CA GLN A 95 17.13 13.88 -16.39
C GLN A 95 18.44 14.56 -16.78
N LYS A 96 19.25 13.89 -17.61
CA LYS A 96 20.59 14.36 -18.01
C LYS A 96 21.51 14.68 -16.81
N GLY A 97 21.42 13.89 -15.75
CA GLY A 97 22.21 14.07 -14.52
C GLY A 97 21.70 15.15 -13.56
N THR A 98 20.65 15.89 -13.91
CA THR A 98 20.04 16.89 -13.03
C THR A 98 18.79 16.34 -12.37
N VAL A 99 18.64 16.54 -11.06
CA VAL A 99 17.39 16.23 -10.33
C VAL A 99 16.29 17.18 -10.82
N LYS A 100 15.22 16.62 -11.38
CA LYS A 100 14.04 17.34 -11.90
C LYS A 100 12.85 17.26 -10.96
N GLY A 101 12.80 16.27 -10.10
CA GLY A 101 11.78 16.11 -9.07
C GLY A 101 12.26 15.18 -7.98
N ARG A 102 11.61 15.26 -6.82
CA ARG A 102 11.85 14.38 -5.69
C ARG A 102 10.50 13.98 -5.11
N GLU A 103 10.36 12.73 -4.69
CA GLU A 103 9.11 12.23 -4.10
C GLU A 103 9.41 11.16 -3.06
N VAL A 104 8.49 10.93 -2.14
CA VAL A 104 8.59 9.84 -1.18
C VAL A 104 8.25 8.51 -1.87
N VAL A 105 9.05 7.50 -1.59
CA VAL A 105 8.82 6.11 -1.99
C VAL A 105 8.48 5.27 -0.78
N SER A 106 7.49 4.41 -0.92
CA SER A 106 7.26 3.29 0.01
C SER A 106 7.99 2.06 -0.51
N ILE A 107 8.81 1.45 0.34
CA ILE A 107 9.58 0.24 0.08
C ILE A 107 8.82 -0.94 0.68
N VAL A 108 8.49 -1.91 -0.17
CA VAL A 108 7.80 -3.14 0.23
C VAL A 108 8.71 -4.31 -0.13
N PRO A 109 9.17 -5.12 0.83
CA PRO A 109 9.94 -6.31 0.51
C PRO A 109 9.12 -7.36 -0.23
N GLU A 110 9.80 -8.24 -0.96
CA GLU A 110 9.19 -9.33 -1.73
C GLU A 110 8.21 -10.17 -0.89
N ALA A 111 8.56 -10.46 0.37
CA ALA A 111 7.73 -11.28 1.27
C ALA A 111 6.35 -10.66 1.54
N GLU A 112 6.26 -9.33 1.47
CA GLU A 112 5.05 -8.57 1.82
C GLU A 112 4.25 -8.13 0.59
N VAL A 113 4.81 -8.23 -0.62
CA VAL A 113 4.15 -7.71 -1.82
C VAL A 113 2.76 -8.33 -2.02
N LYS A 114 2.58 -9.60 -1.66
CA LYS A 114 1.30 -10.32 -1.78
C LYS A 114 0.21 -9.74 -0.87
N ASN A 115 0.58 -9.06 0.20
CA ASN A 115 -0.35 -8.47 1.16
C ASN A 115 -0.82 -7.07 0.73
N VAL A 116 -0.01 -6.36 -0.07
CA VAL A 116 -0.29 -4.96 -0.47
C VAL A 116 -0.71 -4.81 -1.94
N ALA A 117 -0.27 -5.72 -2.80
CA ALA A 117 -0.51 -5.64 -4.24
C ALA A 117 -1.92 -6.12 -4.59
N LYS A 118 -2.69 -5.24 -5.23
CA LYS A 118 -4.00 -5.57 -5.83
C LYS A 118 -3.89 -6.02 -7.29
N ASP A 119 -2.78 -5.69 -7.95
CA ASP A 119 -2.46 -6.07 -9.33
C ASP A 119 -1.19 -6.92 -9.35
N ALA A 120 -0.96 -7.64 -10.45
CA ALA A 120 0.30 -8.34 -10.67
C ALA A 120 1.52 -7.39 -10.55
N PRO A 121 2.49 -7.70 -9.67
CA PRO A 121 3.70 -6.90 -9.52
C PRO A 121 4.57 -6.96 -10.79
N PRO A 122 5.36 -5.90 -11.07
CA PRO A 122 6.39 -5.98 -12.08
C PRO A 122 7.41 -7.07 -11.70
N LYS A 123 7.89 -7.79 -12.72
CA LYS A 123 8.98 -8.77 -12.56
C LYS A 123 10.23 -8.07 -12.01
N ALA A 124 11.12 -8.83 -11.36
CA ALA A 124 12.40 -8.33 -10.88
C ALA A 124 13.17 -7.58 -11.99
N GLY A 125 13.68 -6.40 -11.66
CA GLY A 125 14.39 -5.50 -12.59
C GLY A 125 13.49 -4.67 -13.51
N MET A 126 12.16 -4.84 -13.43
CA MET A 126 11.20 -4.13 -14.29
C MET A 126 10.43 -3.06 -13.50
N SER A 127 9.86 -2.12 -14.25
CA SER A 127 8.97 -1.09 -13.73
C SER A 127 7.62 -1.09 -14.44
N LYS A 128 6.58 -0.65 -13.74
CA LYS A 128 5.24 -0.43 -14.26
C LYS A 128 4.80 0.98 -13.88
N VAL A 129 4.29 1.75 -14.83
CA VAL A 129 3.66 3.05 -14.59
C VAL A 129 2.17 2.89 -14.82
N GLN A 130 1.37 3.24 -13.82
CA GLN A 130 -0.08 3.03 -13.83
C GLN A 130 -0.81 4.32 -13.50
N THR A 131 -1.86 4.60 -14.24
CA THR A 131 -2.84 5.60 -13.87
C THR A 131 -3.88 4.98 -12.93
N LEU A 132 -4.15 5.63 -11.81
CA LEU A 132 -5.07 5.16 -10.77
C LEU A 132 -6.21 6.17 -10.55
N LYS A 133 -7.29 5.70 -9.92
CA LYS A 133 -8.46 6.50 -9.51
C LYS A 133 -8.93 7.48 -10.60
N GLY A 134 -9.36 6.96 -11.75
CA GLY A 134 -9.96 7.81 -12.79
C GLY A 134 -9.04 8.90 -13.36
N ASN A 135 -7.71 8.70 -13.32
CA ASN A 135 -6.69 9.66 -13.75
C ASN A 135 -6.25 10.71 -12.74
N ASP A 136 -6.65 10.59 -11.48
CA ASP A 136 -6.21 11.50 -10.41
C ASP A 136 -4.76 11.27 -10.00
N TYR A 137 -4.29 10.02 -10.06
CA TYR A 137 -2.95 9.63 -9.60
C TYR A 137 -2.18 8.84 -10.66
N VAL A 138 -0.87 8.98 -10.65
CA VAL A 138 0.07 8.06 -11.32
C VAL A 138 0.86 7.32 -10.24
N ARG A 139 0.91 6.00 -10.34
CA ARG A 139 1.81 5.15 -9.56
C ARG A 139 2.96 4.68 -10.43
N VAL A 140 4.18 4.94 -9.99
CA VAL A 140 5.38 4.29 -10.51
C VAL A 140 5.72 3.15 -9.56
N TRP A 141 5.81 1.93 -10.10
CA TRP A 141 6.13 0.73 -9.35
C TRP A 141 7.37 0.07 -9.95
N ILE A 142 8.45 -0.01 -9.19
CA ILE A 142 9.73 -0.62 -9.62
C ILE A 142 10.00 -1.83 -8.75
N ASN A 143 10.38 -2.97 -9.33
CA ASN A 143 10.94 -4.09 -8.58
C ASN A 143 12.46 -4.13 -8.81
N LYS A 144 13.25 -3.92 -7.75
CA LYS A 144 14.70 -3.93 -7.79
C LYS A 144 15.22 -4.83 -6.67
N GLY A 145 15.87 -5.94 -7.06
CA GLY A 145 16.45 -6.89 -6.10
C GLY A 145 15.42 -7.55 -5.18
N GLY A 146 14.17 -7.72 -5.63
CA GLY A 146 13.07 -8.23 -4.80
C GLY A 146 12.42 -7.18 -3.90
N ASN A 147 12.93 -5.96 -3.84
CA ASN A 147 12.26 -4.86 -3.17
C ASN A 147 11.37 -4.11 -4.17
N HIS A 148 10.14 -3.83 -3.75
CA HIS A 148 9.15 -3.09 -4.49
C HIS A 148 9.14 -1.63 -4.03
N PHE A 149 9.35 -0.72 -4.97
CA PHE A 149 9.39 0.72 -4.75
C PHE A 149 8.13 1.32 -5.36
N LEU A 150 7.23 1.83 -4.51
CA LEU A 150 5.95 2.41 -4.90
C LEU A 150 5.99 3.92 -4.68
N ILE A 151 5.84 4.67 -5.77
CA ILE A 151 5.87 6.13 -5.76
C ILE A 151 4.54 6.60 -6.32
N HIS A 152 3.84 7.47 -5.59
CA HIS A 152 2.51 7.95 -5.95
C HIS A 152 2.56 9.44 -6.21
N PHE A 153 2.10 9.84 -7.38
CA PHE A 153 2.01 11.24 -7.75
C PHE A 153 0.57 11.65 -7.97
N PRO A 154 0.11 12.78 -7.39
CA PRO A 154 -1.08 13.45 -7.87
C PRO A 154 -0.82 14.04 -9.26
N THR A 155 -1.87 14.18 -10.05
CA THR A 155 -1.80 14.66 -11.43
C THR A 155 -2.59 15.93 -11.70
N GLY A 156 -3.30 16.44 -10.68
CA GLY A 156 -3.92 17.76 -10.67
C GLY A 156 -2.91 18.79 -10.18
N ALA A 157 -2.19 19.41 -11.12
CA ALA A 157 -1.53 20.71 -10.96
C ALA A 157 -2.17 21.67 -11.95
#